data_AF-A0A1B8TWI2-F1
#
_entry.id   AF-A0A1B8TWI2-F1
#
_cell.length_a   1.000
_cell.length_b   1.000
_cell.length_c   1.000
_cell.angle_alpha   90.00
_cell.angle_beta   90.00
_cell.angle_gamma   90.00
#
_symmetry.space_group_name_H-M   'P 1'
#
loop_
_entity.id
_entity.type
_entity.pdbx_description
1 polymer ?
#
loop_
_entity_poly.entity_id
_entity_poly.type
_entity_poly.pdbx_seq_one_letter_code
_entity_poly.pdbx_strand_id
1 'polypeptide(L)'
;MCRGNKESILKMVEVFIDQIPKFINELNTAFSDNDLLKIKNEVHKIKPTVHFFGAFKLKEQLLVIDGKTVNELGEIDLKHIIKNINFYASEVINELKTDYKIN
;
A
#
# COMPACT_ATOMS: atom_id res chain seq x y z
N MET A 1 32.77 -5.99 7.93
CA MET A 1 31.90 -4.84 8.26
C MET A 1 30.50 -5.00 7.67
N CYS A 2 29.84 -6.17 7.85
CA CYS A 2 28.56 -6.48 7.19
C CYS A 2 27.51 -7.01 8.17
N ARG A 3 27.39 -6.41 9.37
CA ARG A 3 26.28 -6.71 10.30
C ARG A 3 25.09 -5.76 10.16
N GLY A 4 25.26 -4.59 9.55
CA GLY A 4 24.23 -3.53 9.51
C GLY A 4 23.04 -3.74 8.57
N ASN A 5 23.05 -4.73 7.68
CA ASN A 5 21.96 -4.90 6.71
C ASN A 5 20.71 -5.55 7.33
N LYS A 6 20.86 -6.57 8.18
CA LYS A 6 19.69 -7.31 8.69
C LYS A 6 18.83 -6.48 9.65
N GLU A 7 19.44 -5.76 10.58
CA GLU A 7 18.71 -4.86 11.51
C GLU A 7 18.05 -3.68 10.77
N SER A 8 18.71 -3.16 9.72
CA SER A 8 18.15 -2.07 8.91
C SER A 8 16.95 -2.55 8.09
N ILE A 9 17.04 -3.74 7.50
CA ILE A 9 15.94 -4.36 6.75
C ILE A 9 14.76 -4.64 7.68
N LEU A 10 14.99 -5.21 8.87
CA LEU A 10 13.94 -5.51 9.82
C LEU A 10 13.18 -4.25 10.27
N LYS A 11 13.89 -3.15 10.56
CA LYS A 11 13.25 -1.86 10.86
C LYS A 11 12.40 -1.35 9.71
N MET A 12 12.86 -1.50 8.47
CA MET A 12 12.06 -1.11 7.31
C MET A 12 10.81 -1.97 7.20
N VAL A 13 10.93 -3.29 7.41
CA VAL A 13 9.78 -4.21 7.41
C VAL A 13 8.77 -3.83 8.49
N GLU A 14 9.22 -3.50 9.70
CA GLU A 14 8.35 -3.01 10.77
C GLU A 14 7.62 -1.72 10.37
N VAL A 15 8.33 -0.75 9.75
CA VAL A 15 7.71 0.46 9.22
C VAL A 15 6.67 0.13 8.14
N PHE A 16 6.93 -0.83 7.26
CA PHE A 16 5.97 -1.26 6.25
C PHE A 16 4.70 -1.84 6.87
N ILE A 17 4.87 -2.75 7.83
CA ILE A 17 3.76 -3.42 8.53
C ILE A 17 2.95 -2.40 9.36
N ASP A 18 3.57 -1.30 9.84
CA ASP A 18 2.86 -0.22 10.53
C ASP A 18 2.15 0.75 9.57
N GLN A 19 2.79 1.14 8.48
CA GLN A 19 2.28 2.18 7.57
C GLN A 19 1.19 1.67 6.64
N ILE A 20 1.31 0.45 6.13
CA ILE A 20 0.38 -0.08 5.11
C ILE A 20 -1.05 -0.23 5.65
N PRO A 21 -1.29 -0.76 6.87
CA PRO A 21 -2.63 -0.79 7.46
C PRO A 21 -3.24 0.61 7.65
N LYS A 22 -2.43 1.59 8.05
CA LYS A 22 -2.87 2.99 8.21
C LYS A 22 -3.28 3.59 6.86
N PHE A 23 -2.46 3.36 5.83
CA PHE A 23 -2.79 3.75 4.46
C PHE A 23 -4.08 3.10 3.97
N ILE A 24 -4.27 1.79 4.19
CA ILE A 24 -5.51 1.09 3.84
C ILE A 24 -6.71 1.74 4.52
N ASN A 25 -6.61 2.04 5.80
CA ASN A 25 -7.69 2.68 6.55
C ASN A 25 -8.02 4.06 5.97
N GLU A 26 -7.02 4.92 5.77
CA GLU A 26 -7.20 6.26 5.20
C GLU A 26 -7.74 6.21 3.77
N LEU A 27 -7.31 5.24 2.96
CA LEU A 27 -7.79 5.03 1.60
C LEU A 27 -9.28 4.64 1.58
N ASN A 28 -9.68 3.71 2.45
CA ASN A 28 -11.09 3.29 2.57
C ASN A 28 -11.96 4.45 3.08
N THR A 29 -11.49 5.21 4.08
CA THR A 29 -12.19 6.41 4.56
C THR A 29 -12.35 7.44 3.45
N ALA A 30 -11.27 7.78 2.73
CA ALA A 30 -11.31 8.73 1.63
C ALA A 30 -12.27 8.27 0.51
N PHE A 31 -12.37 6.97 0.24
CA PHE A 31 -13.35 6.42 -0.69
C PHE A 31 -14.78 6.56 -0.19
N SER A 32 -15.05 6.27 1.09
CA SER A 32 -16.37 6.48 1.69
C SER A 32 -16.80 7.95 1.68
N ASP A 33 -15.86 8.87 1.90
CA ASP A 33 -16.08 10.32 1.84
C ASP A 33 -16.14 10.86 0.40
N ASN A 34 -15.96 10.01 -0.63
CA ASN A 34 -15.84 10.40 -2.04
C ASN A 34 -14.72 11.43 -2.29
N ASP A 35 -13.70 11.48 -1.44
CA ASP A 35 -12.57 12.41 -1.54
C ASP A 35 -11.47 11.84 -2.45
N LEU A 36 -11.66 12.04 -3.76
CA LEU A 36 -10.75 11.55 -4.79
C LEU A 36 -9.35 12.17 -4.70
N LEU A 37 -9.25 13.41 -4.19
CA LEU A 37 -7.97 14.08 -3.98
C LEU A 37 -7.19 13.43 -2.84
N LYS A 38 -7.87 13.12 -1.72
CA LYS A 38 -7.28 12.40 -0.59
C LYS A 38 -6.82 11.00 -1.02
N ILE A 39 -7.64 10.26 -1.78
CA ILE A 39 -7.25 8.96 -2.36
C ILE A 39 -5.93 9.08 -3.14
N LYS A 40 -5.84 10.05 -4.07
CA LYS A 40 -4.64 10.26 -4.88
C LYS A 40 -3.42 10.63 -4.01
N ASN A 41 -3.59 11.49 -3.02
CA ASN A 41 -2.52 11.90 -2.11
C ASN A 41 -1.98 10.72 -1.29
N GLU A 42 -2.86 9.89 -0.74
CA GLU A 42 -2.47 8.71 0.04
C GLU A 42 -1.72 7.70 -0.83
N VAL A 43 -2.20 7.46 -2.04
CA VAL A 43 -1.53 6.60 -3.03
C VAL A 43 -0.13 7.11 -3.36
N HIS A 44 0.02 8.42 -3.61
CA HIS A 44 1.30 9.02 -3.93
C HIS A 44 2.33 8.87 -2.79
N LYS A 45 1.88 9.02 -1.54
CA LYS A 45 2.71 8.88 -0.33
C LYS A 45 3.22 7.46 -0.13
N ILE A 46 2.36 6.45 -0.32
CA ILE A 46 2.70 5.05 -0.01
C ILE A 46 3.44 4.33 -1.15
N LYS A 47 3.30 4.81 -2.40
CA LYS A 47 3.96 4.27 -3.59
C LYS A 47 5.47 4.00 -3.43
N PRO A 48 6.31 4.92 -2.90
CA PRO A 48 7.72 4.63 -2.66
C PRO A 48 7.93 3.49 -1.66
N THR A 49 7.14 3.43 -0.59
CA THR A 49 7.17 2.35 0.40
C THR A 49 6.86 1.01 -0.27
N VAL A 50 5.76 0.91 -1.04
CA VAL A 50 5.39 -0.31 -1.78
C VAL A 50 6.44 -0.73 -2.81
N HIS A 51 7.06 0.23 -3.49
CA HIS A 51 8.16 -0.05 -4.42
C HIS A 51 9.35 -0.69 -3.71
N PHE A 52 9.75 -0.14 -2.56
CA PHE A 52 10.92 -0.61 -1.83
C PHE A 52 10.83 -2.09 -1.45
N PHE A 53 9.64 -2.57 -1.08
CA PHE A 53 9.41 -3.98 -0.70
C PHE A 53 9.12 -4.93 -1.86
N GLY A 54 9.14 -4.44 -3.11
CA GLY A 54 8.91 -5.29 -4.27
C GLY A 54 7.48 -5.84 -4.36
N ALA A 55 6.51 -5.19 -3.73
CA ALA A 55 5.11 -5.59 -3.77
C ALA A 55 4.47 -5.20 -5.12
N PHE A 56 4.88 -5.87 -6.20
CA PHE A 56 4.55 -5.52 -7.58
C PHE A 56 3.04 -5.45 -7.84
N LYS A 57 2.27 -6.46 -7.37
CA LYS A 57 0.81 -6.49 -7.56
C LYS A 57 0.12 -5.29 -6.89
N LEU A 58 0.55 -4.95 -5.68
CA LEU A 58 0.06 -3.77 -4.96
C LEU A 58 0.44 -2.47 -5.69
N LYS A 59 1.70 -2.37 -6.13
CA LYS A 59 2.20 -1.23 -6.91
C LYS A 59 1.41 -1.02 -8.19
N GLU A 60 1.05 -2.07 -8.91
CA GLU A 60 0.23 -1.97 -10.12
C GLU A 60 -1.14 -1.34 -9.82
N GLN A 61 -1.81 -1.75 -8.75
CA GLN A 61 -3.09 -1.13 -8.37
C GLN A 61 -2.94 0.36 -8.01
N LEU A 62 -1.86 0.71 -7.29
CA LEU A 62 -1.54 2.10 -6.97
C LEU A 62 -1.28 2.95 -8.22
N LEU A 63 -0.60 2.39 -9.23
CA LEU A 63 -0.35 3.06 -10.50
C LEU A 63 -1.64 3.31 -11.30
N VAL A 64 -2.64 2.44 -11.19
CA VAL A 64 -3.94 2.67 -11.83
C VAL A 64 -4.63 3.91 -11.24
N ILE A 65 -4.57 4.09 -9.92
CA ILE A 65 -5.15 5.27 -9.24
C ILE A 65 -4.31 6.54 -9.51
N ASP A 66 -2.99 6.43 -9.57
CA ASP A 66 -2.06 7.56 -9.75
C ASP A 66 -1.99 8.03 -11.21
N GLY A 67 -2.06 7.10 -12.17
CA GLY A 67 -1.89 7.34 -13.60
C GLY A 67 -3.16 7.66 -14.37
N LYS A 68 -4.33 7.20 -13.90
CA LYS A 68 -5.61 7.68 -14.40
C LYS A 68 -6.04 8.85 -13.53
N THR A 69 -6.65 9.87 -14.12
CA THR A 69 -7.37 10.85 -13.30
C THR A 69 -8.42 10.06 -12.54
N VAL A 70 -8.44 10.09 -11.21
CA VAL A 70 -9.46 9.36 -10.42
C VAL A 70 -10.89 9.71 -10.91
N ASN A 71 -11.07 10.90 -11.50
CA ASN A 71 -12.30 11.33 -12.18
C ASN A 71 -12.70 10.52 -13.44
N GLU A 72 -11.78 9.82 -14.09
CA GLU A 72 -12.06 8.94 -15.23
C GLU A 72 -12.38 7.50 -14.81
N LEU A 73 -12.08 7.16 -13.55
CA LEU A 73 -12.43 5.88 -12.95
C LEU A 73 -13.89 5.97 -12.45
N GLY A 74 -14.77 5.14 -12.99
CA GLY A 74 -16.11 4.99 -12.44
C GLY A 74 -16.06 4.46 -11.00
N GLU A 75 -17.06 4.78 -10.18
CA GLU A 75 -17.14 4.37 -8.77
C GLU A 75 -16.95 2.84 -8.58
N ILE A 76 -17.53 2.04 -9.48
CA ILE A 76 -17.41 0.57 -9.48
C ILE A 76 -15.95 0.13 -9.70
N ASP A 77 -15.25 0.77 -10.63
CA ASP A 77 -13.86 0.44 -10.96
C ASP A 77 -12.94 0.83 -9.80
N LEU A 78 -13.14 2.03 -9.23
CA LEU A 78 -12.41 2.51 -8.06
C LEU A 78 -12.60 1.60 -6.85
N LYS A 79 -13.85 1.19 -6.57
CA LYS A 79 -14.17 0.23 -5.50
C LYS A 79 -13.45 -1.10 -5.70
N HIS A 80 -13.42 -1.60 -6.93
CA HIS A 80 -12.73 -2.85 -7.26
C HIS A 80 -11.21 -2.72 -7.06
N ILE A 81 -10.62 -1.62 -7.51
CA ILE A 81 -9.18 -1.35 -7.31
C ILE A 81 -8.84 -1.26 -5.81
N ILE A 82 -9.63 -0.54 -5.02
CA ILE A 82 -9.42 -0.43 -3.56
C ILE A 82 -9.53 -1.80 -2.89
N LYS A 83 -10.50 -2.62 -3.29
CA LYS A 83 -10.62 -4.00 -2.79
C LYS A 83 -9.38 -4.82 -3.10
N ASN A 84 -8.82 -4.69 -4.31
CA ASN A 84 -7.58 -5.36 -4.69
C ASN A 84 -6.38 -4.85 -3.89
N ILE A 85 -6.29 -3.53 -3.65
CA ILE A 85 -5.27 -2.93 -2.78
C ILE A 85 -5.34 -3.55 -1.39
N ASN A 86 -6.53 -3.63 -0.79
CA ASN A 86 -6.72 -4.21 0.54
C ASN A 86 -6.29 -5.68 0.58
N PHE A 87 -6.65 -6.45 -0.45
CA PHE A 87 -6.27 -7.86 -0.56
C PHE A 87 -4.76 -8.02 -0.68
N TYR A 88 -4.12 -7.39 -1.68
CA TYR A 88 -2.68 -7.54 -1.91
C TYR A 88 -1.84 -6.98 -0.78
N ALA A 89 -2.27 -5.88 -0.15
CA ALA A 89 -1.56 -5.33 0.99
C ALA A 89 -1.61 -6.28 2.21
N SER A 90 -2.75 -6.95 2.44
CA SER A 90 -2.87 -7.95 3.50
C SER A 90 -1.99 -9.18 3.23
N GLU A 91 -1.95 -9.66 1.98
CA GLU A 91 -1.07 -10.76 1.58
C GLU A 91 0.41 -10.41 1.84
N VAL A 92 0.87 -9.25 1.36
CA VAL A 92 2.26 -8.81 1.54
C VAL A 92 2.61 -8.63 3.02
N ILE A 93 1.71 -8.06 3.82
CA ILE A 93 1.93 -7.96 5.28
C ILE A 93 2.07 -9.36 5.89
N ASN A 94 1.22 -10.30 5.52
CA ASN A 94 1.25 -11.65 6.07
C ASN A 94 2.53 -12.41 5.65
N GLU A 95 2.95 -12.26 4.40
CA GLU A 95 4.23 -12.79 3.90
C GLU A 95 5.41 -12.20 4.68
N LEU A 96 5.46 -10.88 4.86
CA LEU A 96 6.54 -10.22 5.61
C LEU A 96 6.54 -10.61 7.09
N LYS A 97 5.38 -10.69 7.74
CA LYS A 97 5.27 -11.16 9.12
C LYS A 97 5.81 -12.59 9.27
N THR A 98 5.49 -13.46 8.31
CA THR A 98 5.94 -14.86 8.30
C THR A 98 7.45 -14.96 8.09
N ASP A 99 7.99 -14.25 7.09
CA ASP A 99 9.41 -14.30 6.71
C ASP A 99 10.32 -13.75 7.82
N TYR A 100 9.87 -12.68 8.50
CA TYR A 100 10.63 -12.01 9.57
C TYR A 100 10.23 -12.47 10.98
N LYS A 101 9.27 -13.40 11.11
CA LYS A 101 8.75 -13.91 12.40
C LYS A 101 8.23 -12.78 13.31
N ILE A 102 7.56 -11.79 12.72
CA ILE A 102 6.96 -10.65 13.41
C ILE A 102 5.50 -11.02 13.70
N ASN A 103 5.10 -11.01 14.99
CA ASN A 103 3.76 -11.39 15.44
C ASN A 103 2.82 -10.18 15.41
#